data_AF-A0A5R9NV79-F1
#
_entry.id   AF-A0A5R9NV79-F1
#
_cell.length_a   1.000
_cell.length_b   1.000
_cell.length_c   1.000
_cell.angle_alpha   90.00
_cell.angle_beta   90.00
_cell.angle_gamma   90.00
#
_symmetry.space_group_name_H-M   'P 1'
#
loop_
_entity.id
_entity.type
_entity.pdbx_description
1 polymer ?
#
loop_
_entity_poly.entity_id
_entity_poly.type
_entity_poly.pdbx_seq_one_letter_code
_entity_poly.pdbx_strand_id
1 'polypeptide(L)'
;MAAIAAFSTAYAQYELTNGVAPPADDPLLGDAALSAALAAATKTGTVTPEALGWAKDTLGVGTAVGTIDRMRETIAAQAVETPATETETGDTVAGSETTDPAATAETPEADTDSTEEVSGTTESDPTIDPTETSAATSTEANGL
;
A
#
# COMPACT_ATOMS: atom_id res chain seq x y z
N MET A 1 -16.03 14.74 1.35
CA MET A 1 -14.55 14.70 1.22
C MET A 1 -13.82 14.58 2.56
N ALA A 2 -14.19 15.33 3.62
CA ALA A 2 -13.47 15.27 4.90
C ALA A 2 -13.38 13.86 5.53
N ALA A 3 -14.43 13.03 5.42
CA ALA A 3 -14.42 11.67 5.98
C ALA A 3 -13.37 10.77 5.32
N ILE A 4 -13.19 10.86 3.99
CA ILE A 4 -12.19 10.08 3.26
C ILE A 4 -10.79 10.54 3.66
N ALA A 5 -10.56 11.86 3.73
CA ALA A 5 -9.27 12.40 4.17
C ALA A 5 -8.93 11.99 5.61
N ALA A 6 -9.91 12.03 6.52
CA ALA A 6 -9.73 11.58 7.90
C ALA A 6 -9.37 10.09 7.97
N PHE A 7 -10.05 9.25 7.17
CA PHE A 7 -9.71 7.83 7.03
C PHE A 7 -8.27 7.64 6.55
N SER A 8 -7.86 8.32 5.46
CA SER A 8 -6.50 8.21 4.92
C SER A 8 -5.43 8.61 5.94
N THR A 9 -5.64 9.70 6.67
CA THR A 9 -4.72 10.16 7.72
C THR A 9 -4.64 9.17 8.86
N ALA A 10 -5.78 8.62 9.32
CA ALA A 10 -5.81 7.67 10.41
C ALA A 10 -5.15 6.33 10.02
N TYR A 11 -5.38 5.86 8.79
CA TYR A 11 -4.73 4.67 8.25
C TYR A 11 -3.22 4.86 8.16
N ALA A 12 -2.75 5.98 7.60
CA ALA A 12 -1.33 6.31 7.52
C ALA A 12 -0.67 6.38 8.91
N GLN A 13 -1.32 7.00 9.89
CA GLN A 13 -0.81 7.05 11.27
C GLN A 13 -0.74 5.66 11.91
N TYR A 14 -1.74 4.81 11.67
CA TYR A 14 -1.73 3.44 12.17
C TYR A 14 -0.54 2.65 11.61
N GLU A 15 -0.31 2.73 10.30
CA GLU A 15 0.83 2.05 9.67
C GLU A 15 2.17 2.60 10.16
N LEU A 16 2.30 3.91 10.33
CA LEU A 16 3.52 4.50 10.90
C LEU A 16 3.78 4.06 12.35
N THR A 17 2.72 3.85 13.13
CA THR A 17 2.83 3.46 14.54
C THR A 17 3.08 1.96 14.70
N ASN A 18 2.40 1.12 13.92
CA ASN A 18 2.40 -0.33 14.09
C ASN A 18 3.29 -1.06 13.07
N GLY A 19 3.73 -0.39 12.00
CA GLY A 19 4.52 -0.97 10.91
C GLY A 19 3.75 -1.91 9.98
N VAL A 20 2.44 -2.09 10.19
CA VAL A 20 1.58 -2.99 9.42
C VAL A 20 0.24 -2.33 9.12
N ALA A 21 -0.39 -2.76 8.02
CA ALA A 21 -1.74 -2.36 7.66
C ALA A 21 -2.76 -2.82 8.72
N PRO A 22 -3.77 -2.00 9.04
CA PRO A 22 -4.88 -2.42 9.89
C PRO A 22 -5.69 -3.53 9.22
N PRO A 23 -6.32 -4.43 10.00
CA PRO A 23 -7.11 -5.52 9.45
C PRO A 23 -8.35 -4.99 8.70
N ALA A 24 -8.77 -5.68 7.65
CA ALA A 24 -9.91 -5.26 6.82
C ALA A 24 -11.23 -5.21 7.59
N ASP A 25 -11.36 -6.01 8.66
CA ASP A 25 -12.53 -6.04 9.56
C ASP A 25 -12.44 -5.02 10.71
N ASP A 26 -11.42 -4.16 10.72
CA ASP A 26 -11.28 -3.14 11.77
C ASP A 26 -12.46 -2.16 11.73
N PRO A 27 -13.10 -1.86 12.88
CA PRO A 27 -14.27 -1.00 12.91
C PRO A 27 -13.98 0.47 12.58
N LEU A 28 -12.72 0.92 12.66
CA LEU A 28 -12.32 2.31 12.46
C LEU A 28 -11.49 2.52 11.18
N LEU A 29 -10.71 1.51 10.77
CA LEU A 29 -9.76 1.57 9.66
C LEU A 29 -9.96 0.47 8.61
N GLY A 30 -10.97 -0.37 8.78
CA GLY A 30 -11.32 -1.44 7.85
C GLY A 30 -12.24 -0.99 6.70
N ASP A 31 -12.68 -1.97 5.92
CA ASP A 31 -13.50 -1.76 4.72
C ASP A 31 -14.87 -1.16 5.06
N ALA A 32 -15.42 -1.51 6.23
CA ALA A 32 -16.68 -0.93 6.71
C ALA A 32 -16.54 0.58 6.96
N ALA A 33 -15.47 1.02 7.61
CA ALA A 33 -15.20 2.44 7.86
C ALA A 33 -14.95 3.21 6.56
N LEU A 34 -14.19 2.62 5.63
CA LEU A 34 -13.97 3.20 4.31
C LEU A 34 -15.29 3.33 3.53
N SER A 35 -16.12 2.29 3.54
CA SER A 35 -17.44 2.31 2.87
C SER A 35 -18.33 3.42 3.43
N ALA A 36 -18.32 3.65 4.74
CA ALA A 36 -19.07 4.71 5.39
C ALA A 36 -18.52 6.10 5.02
N ALA A 37 -17.19 6.25 4.97
CA ALA A 37 -16.54 7.49 4.54
C ALA A 37 -16.86 7.83 3.07
N LEU A 38 -16.87 6.81 2.20
CA LEU A 38 -17.26 6.94 0.79
C LEU A 38 -18.74 7.29 0.66
N ALA A 39 -19.63 6.59 1.37
CA ALA A 39 -21.07 6.87 1.39
C ALA A 39 -21.36 8.30 1.86
N ALA A 40 -20.64 8.79 2.87
CA ALA A 40 -20.75 10.17 3.33
C ALA A 40 -20.22 11.20 2.31
N ALA A 41 -19.36 10.79 1.38
CA ALA A 41 -18.88 11.63 0.30
C ALA A 41 -19.77 11.59 -0.94
N THR A 42 -20.53 10.50 -1.16
CA THR A 42 -21.46 10.40 -2.29
C THR A 42 -22.78 11.10 -1.98
N LYS A 43 -23.43 11.64 -3.01
CA LYS A 43 -24.76 12.26 -2.87
C LYS A 43 -25.86 11.22 -2.62
N THR A 44 -25.58 9.96 -2.99
CA THR A 44 -26.52 8.83 -2.95
C THR A 44 -26.46 8.05 -1.65
N GLY A 45 -25.41 8.25 -0.83
CA GLY A 45 -25.21 7.51 0.42
C GLY A 45 -24.96 6.01 0.23
N THR A 46 -24.74 5.57 -1.00
CA THR A 46 -24.57 4.16 -1.38
C THR A 46 -23.26 3.97 -2.12
N VAL A 47 -22.56 2.88 -1.78
CA VAL A 47 -21.27 2.51 -2.35
C VAL A 47 -21.38 1.06 -2.83
N THR A 48 -21.11 0.82 -4.11
CA THR A 48 -21.04 -0.53 -4.66
C THR A 48 -19.71 -1.18 -4.31
N PRO A 49 -19.61 -2.53 -4.28
CA PRO A 49 -18.34 -3.21 -4.06
C PRO A 49 -17.26 -2.82 -5.06
N GLU A 50 -17.63 -2.55 -6.32
CA GLU A 50 -16.72 -2.07 -7.36
C GLU A 50 -16.16 -0.68 -7.03
N ALA A 51 -17.02 0.25 -6.58
CA ALA A 51 -16.59 1.59 -6.17
C ALA A 51 -15.67 1.54 -4.94
N LEU A 52 -15.93 0.62 -4.01
CA LEU A 52 -15.07 0.38 -2.86
C LEU A 52 -13.69 -0.16 -3.29
N GLY A 53 -13.65 -1.12 -4.21
CA GLY A 53 -12.40 -1.65 -4.77
C GLY A 53 -11.58 -0.57 -5.46
N TRP A 54 -12.20 0.23 -6.34
CA TRP A 54 -11.55 1.37 -7.00
C TRP A 54 -11.03 2.41 -5.99
N ALA A 55 -11.80 2.70 -4.95
CA ALA A 55 -11.38 3.61 -3.91
C ALA A 55 -10.16 3.07 -3.15
N LYS A 56 -10.14 1.78 -2.78
CA LYS A 56 -8.99 1.14 -2.12
C LYS A 56 -7.73 1.24 -2.97
N ASP A 57 -7.84 0.97 -4.27
CA ASP A 57 -6.73 1.09 -5.23
C ASP A 57 -6.21 2.54 -5.30
N THR A 58 -7.11 3.52 -5.44
CA THR A 58 -6.76 4.94 -5.51
C THR A 58 -6.15 5.49 -4.21
N LEU A 59 -6.68 5.04 -3.07
CA LEU A 59 -6.21 5.42 -1.74
C LEU A 59 -4.88 4.73 -1.40
N GLY A 60 -4.63 3.55 -1.95
CA GLY A 60 -3.50 2.69 -1.59
C GLY A 60 -3.76 1.89 -0.31
N VAL A 61 -4.99 1.42 -0.08
CA VAL A 61 -5.29 0.57 1.09
C VAL A 61 -4.69 -0.81 0.88
N GLY A 62 -3.76 -1.21 1.75
CA GLY A 62 -3.01 -2.46 1.62
C GLY A 62 -1.92 -2.43 0.55
N THR A 63 -1.67 -1.29 -0.09
CA THR A 63 -0.56 -1.09 -1.02
C THR A 63 0.35 0.04 -0.53
N ALA A 64 1.62 0.00 -0.89
CA ALA A 64 2.55 1.08 -0.54
C ALA A 64 2.38 2.33 -1.43
N VAL A 65 1.45 2.35 -2.38
CA VAL A 65 1.35 3.41 -3.40
C VAL A 65 -0.08 3.94 -3.44
N GLY A 66 -0.26 5.24 -3.17
CA GLY A 66 -1.58 5.88 -3.21
C GLY A 66 -1.64 7.19 -2.44
N THR A 67 -2.85 7.63 -2.12
CA THR A 67 -3.05 8.84 -1.30
C THR A 67 -2.55 8.65 0.13
N ILE A 68 -2.71 7.46 0.70
CA ILE A 68 -2.23 7.10 2.05
C ILE A 68 -0.71 7.21 2.12
N ASP A 69 0.01 6.83 1.07
CA ASP A 69 1.46 6.95 0.98
C ASP A 69 1.94 8.39 1.12
N ARG A 70 1.34 9.30 0.35
CA ARG A 70 1.62 10.74 0.46
C ARG A 70 1.31 11.28 1.86
N MET A 71 0.27 10.75 2.52
CA MET A 71 -0.04 11.12 3.91
C MET A 71 1.03 10.61 4.88
N ARG A 72 1.57 9.40 4.68
CA ARG A 72 2.70 8.89 5.48
C ARG A 72 3.92 9.79 5.34
N GLU A 73 4.29 10.16 4.11
CA GLU A 73 5.39 11.10 3.85
C GLU A 73 5.15 12.46 4.51
N THR A 74 3.95 13.01 4.38
CA THR A 74 3.58 14.32 4.96
C THR A 74 3.64 14.31 6.48
N ILE A 75 3.19 13.22 7.12
CA ILE A 75 3.25 13.06 8.57
C ILE A 75 4.71 12.90 9.04
N ALA A 76 5.49 12.07 8.34
CA ALA A 76 6.90 11.87 8.63
C ALA A 76 7.69 13.19 8.50
N ALA A 77 7.46 13.96 7.44
CA ALA A 77 8.08 15.26 7.24
C ALA A 77 7.76 16.25 8.39
N GLN A 78 6.50 16.30 8.83
CA GLN A 78 6.12 17.15 9.97
C GLN A 78 6.75 16.71 11.30
N ALA A 79 7.05 15.43 11.47
CA ALA A 79 7.74 14.93 12.65
C ALA A 79 9.23 15.33 12.69
N VAL A 80 9.84 15.64 11.53
CA VAL A 80 11.23 16.11 11.44
C VAL A 80 11.33 17.63 11.63
N GLU A 81 10.26 18.37 11.36
CA GLU A 81 10.21 19.83 11.43
C GLU A 81 9.94 20.38 12.86
N THR A 82 9.90 19.55 13.90
CA THR A 82 10.10 20.08 15.27
C THR A 82 11.59 20.39 15.44
N PRO A 83 12.00 21.68 15.47
CA PRO A 83 13.41 21.98 15.67
C PRO A 83 13.78 21.51 17.07
N ALA A 84 14.81 20.69 17.17
CA ALA A 84 15.58 20.57 18.39
C ALA A 84 16.10 21.97 18.73
N THR A 85 15.34 22.70 19.56
CA THR A 85 15.89 23.81 20.34
C THR A 85 16.74 23.18 21.42
N GLU A 86 17.95 22.80 21.07
CA GLU A 86 19.03 22.60 22.02
C GLU A 86 20.06 23.68 21.72
N THR A 87 20.14 24.62 22.64
CA THR A 87 21.08 25.73 22.63
C THR A 87 22.44 25.16 23.02
N GLU A 88 23.40 25.05 22.09
CA GLU A 88 24.81 24.98 22.47
C GLU A 88 25.59 26.10 21.78
N THR A 89 25.81 27.13 22.58
CA THR A 89 26.90 28.09 22.41
C THR A 89 28.20 27.35 22.68
N GLY A 90 28.96 27.02 21.63
CA GLY A 90 30.36 26.57 21.71
C GLY A 90 31.12 27.23 20.56
N ASP A 91 31.55 28.47 20.76
CA ASP A 91 32.96 28.84 20.95
C ASP A 91 33.89 28.42 19.79
N THR A 92 34.24 29.43 19.02
CA THR A 92 35.41 29.59 18.16
C THR A 92 36.53 28.56 18.34
N VAL A 93 36.94 27.89 17.27
CA VAL A 93 38.38 27.78 16.92
C VAL A 93 38.51 27.58 15.40
N ALA A 94 39.14 28.55 14.78
CA ALA A 94 39.80 28.38 13.49
C ALA A 94 40.98 27.43 13.70
N GLY A 95 40.90 26.23 13.15
CA GLY A 95 41.99 25.28 13.07
C GLY A 95 42.08 24.75 11.65
N SER A 96 42.89 25.41 10.82
CA SER A 96 43.47 24.77 9.65
C SER A 96 44.24 23.54 10.12
N GLU A 97 44.05 22.38 9.49
CA GLU A 97 45.17 21.56 9.03
C GLU A 97 44.71 20.44 8.07
N THR A 98 45.41 20.40 6.94
CA THR A 98 45.38 19.41 5.88
C THR A 98 45.82 18.03 6.42
N THR A 99 45.10 16.97 6.05
CA THR A 99 45.71 15.64 5.87
C THR A 99 44.93 14.84 4.82
N ASP A 100 45.48 14.83 3.62
CA ASP A 100 45.20 13.95 2.48
C ASP A 100 45.89 12.56 2.73
N PRO A 101 45.77 11.54 1.86
CA PRO A 101 44.86 10.41 1.94
C PRO A 101 45.62 9.06 1.99
N ALA A 102 45.26 8.13 2.86
CA ALA A 102 45.84 6.77 2.77
C ALA A 102 44.91 5.72 3.38
N ALA A 103 44.04 5.15 2.56
CA ALA A 103 43.48 3.82 2.79
C ALA A 103 43.56 3.05 1.47
N THR A 104 44.71 2.41 1.28
CA THR A 104 44.98 1.47 0.19
C THR A 104 44.38 0.11 0.55
N ALA A 105 43.57 -0.42 -0.37
CA ALA A 105 43.24 -1.82 -0.63
C ALA A 105 42.75 -2.71 0.54
N GLU A 106 41.60 -3.36 0.36
CA GLU A 106 41.55 -4.82 0.17
C GLU A 106 40.28 -5.20 -0.61
N THR A 107 40.51 -5.89 -1.72
CA THR A 107 39.53 -6.56 -2.57
C THR A 107 39.23 -7.93 -1.98
N PRO A 108 37.96 -8.33 -1.84
CA PRO A 108 37.60 -9.73 -1.92
C PRO A 108 36.92 -10.00 -3.27
N GLU A 109 37.65 -10.67 -4.16
CA GLU A 109 37.06 -11.50 -5.20
C GLU A 109 36.58 -12.78 -4.53
N ALA A 110 35.31 -13.12 -4.74
CA ALA A 110 34.82 -14.48 -4.59
C ALA A 110 33.75 -14.72 -5.64
N ASP A 111 34.20 -15.26 -6.77
CA ASP A 111 33.44 -16.13 -7.65
C ASP A 111 32.52 -17.07 -6.85
N THR A 112 31.24 -17.10 -7.21
CA THR A 112 30.50 -18.35 -7.32
C THR A 112 29.47 -18.22 -8.45
N ASP A 113 29.94 -18.64 -9.62
CA ASP A 113 29.19 -19.43 -10.59
C ASP A 113 28.05 -20.24 -9.95
N SER A 114 26.82 -20.04 -10.44
CA SER A 114 25.84 -21.09 -10.62
C SER A 114 24.67 -20.57 -11.46
N THR A 115 24.84 -20.66 -12.77
CA THR A 115 23.72 -20.91 -13.67
C THR A 115 23.26 -22.35 -13.47
N GLU A 116 22.04 -22.56 -12.94
CA GLU A 116 21.27 -23.76 -13.26
C GLU A 116 19.84 -23.37 -13.64
N GLU A 117 19.57 -23.64 -14.92
CA GLU A 117 18.27 -23.75 -15.52
C GLU A 117 17.55 -24.94 -14.86
N VAL A 118 16.32 -24.76 -14.37
CA VAL A 118 15.39 -25.90 -14.33
C VAL A 118 13.99 -25.46 -14.69
N SER A 119 13.55 -26.06 -15.79
CA SER A 119 12.21 -26.01 -16.33
C SER A 119 11.16 -26.44 -15.30
N GLY A 120 10.10 -25.65 -15.19
CA GLY A 120 8.86 -26.03 -14.52
C GLY A 120 7.68 -25.85 -15.47
N THR A 121 7.58 -26.69 -16.50
CA THR A 121 6.31 -26.90 -17.21
C THR A 121 5.43 -27.78 -16.33
N THR A 122 4.39 -27.23 -15.73
CA THR A 122 3.23 -28.01 -15.30
C THR A 122 1.98 -27.39 -15.89
N GLU A 123 1.81 -27.69 -17.18
CA GLU A 123 0.52 -27.97 -17.79
C GLU A 123 -0.32 -28.82 -16.83
N SER A 124 -1.38 -28.24 -16.28
CA SER A 124 -2.49 -28.99 -15.70
C SER A 124 -3.70 -28.67 -16.55
N ASP A 125 -4.02 -29.67 -17.35
CA ASP A 125 -5.12 -29.80 -18.30
C ASP A 125 -6.47 -29.26 -17.78
N PRO A 126 -7.23 -28.51 -18.58
CA PRO A 126 -8.61 -28.14 -18.27
C PRO A 126 -9.55 -29.32 -18.59
N THR A 127 -9.72 -30.25 -17.67
CA THR A 127 -10.84 -31.19 -17.74
C THR A 127 -12.10 -30.52 -17.17
N ILE A 128 -12.72 -29.62 -17.96
CA ILE A 128 -14.16 -29.34 -17.82
C ILE A 128 -14.87 -30.14 -18.89
N ASP A 129 -15.48 -31.22 -18.44
CA ASP A 129 -16.33 -32.13 -19.20
C ASP A 129 -17.42 -31.35 -19.96
N PRO A 130 -17.46 -31.41 -21.31
CA PRO A 130 -18.45 -30.69 -22.12
C PRO A 130 -19.80 -31.41 -22.23
N THR A 131 -20.09 -32.39 -21.38
CA THR A 131 -21.37 -33.09 -21.35
C THR A 131 -22.12 -32.71 -20.09
N GLU A 132 -22.92 -31.65 -20.18
CA GLU A 132 -24.30 -31.51 -19.65
C GLU A 132 -24.83 -30.20 -20.26
N THR A 133 -25.30 -30.26 -21.50
CA THR A 133 -26.74 -30.35 -21.81
C THR A 133 -27.47 -29.04 -21.53
N SER A 134 -27.68 -28.30 -22.63
CA SER A 134 -28.74 -27.31 -22.80
C SER A 134 -30.10 -27.80 -22.29
N ALA A 135 -30.74 -27.05 -21.39
CA ALA A 135 -32.19 -26.86 -21.25
C ALA A 135 -32.44 -25.92 -20.04
N ALA A 136 -33.31 -24.93 -20.02
CA ALA A 136 -34.41 -24.52 -20.90
C ALA A 136 -34.51 -22.99 -20.82
N THR A 137 -34.40 -22.28 -21.94
CA THR A 137 -35.52 -21.68 -22.69
C THR A 137 -36.70 -21.21 -21.83
N SER A 138 -36.86 -19.89 -21.80
CA SER A 138 -38.09 -19.16 -21.55
C SER A 138 -39.36 -19.94 -21.92
N THR A 139 -40.32 -20.02 -21.01
CA THR A 139 -41.73 -20.25 -21.37
C THR A 139 -42.46 -18.93 -21.17
N GLU A 140 -42.55 -18.19 -22.28
CA GLU A 140 -43.55 -17.17 -22.54
C GLU A 140 -44.81 -17.86 -23.09
N ALA A 141 -45.99 -17.43 -22.63
CA ALA A 141 -47.33 -17.49 -23.24
C ALA A 141 -47.81 -18.74 -24.02
N ASN A 142 -48.94 -19.37 -23.60
CA ASN A 142 -50.25 -19.23 -24.30
C ASN A 142 -51.39 -20.02 -23.56
N GLY A 143 -52.66 -19.70 -23.90
CA GLY A 143 -53.95 -20.10 -23.26
C GLY A 143 -54.23 -21.59 -23.03
N LEU A 144 -55.33 -22.00 -22.38
CA LEU A 144 -56.73 -21.52 -22.37
C LEU A 144 -57.34 -21.55 -20.96
#